data_AF-A0A1T2L1C9-F1
#
_entry.id   AF-A0A1T2L1C9-F1
#
_cell.length_a   1.000
_cell.length_b   1.000
_cell.length_c   1.000
_cell.angle_alpha   90.00
_cell.angle_beta   90.00
_cell.angle_gamma   90.00
#
_symmetry.space_group_name_H-M   'P 1'
#
loop_
_entity.id
_entity.type
_entity.pdbx_description
1 polymer ?
#
loop_
_entity_poly.entity_id
_entity_poly.type
_entity_poly.pdbx_seq_one_letter_code
_entity_poly.pdbx_strand_id
1 'polypeptide(L)'
;MSAEIDDQGFVRTFGVVLGVLVILAVFFAIMANMVGGGSDEDAAGAEIAKKAVADRLAPIASVAVAGKGADDAAAAPAAPKSGADVVAMACAACHTSGVANAPKIGDNAAWQPRFDLGMDAMMNTALNGRGAMPPRGGNPALSDDEVKAAVVQMLKDSGIDPDAPAAAPAPVAEAPAAAAGPDLVKGEAVYKSSCFACHGMGIAGAPKLGDANAWSARIP
;
A
#
# COMPACT_ATOMS: atom_id res chain seq x y z
N MET A 1 44.32 -16.73 -80.76
CA MET A 1 44.86 -16.81 -79.39
C MET A 1 44.35 -15.61 -78.59
N SER A 2 43.11 -15.64 -78.10
CA SER A 2 42.54 -14.56 -77.27
C SER A 2 41.43 -15.00 -76.30
N ALA A 3 41.15 -16.31 -76.15
CA ALA A 3 40.05 -16.79 -75.29
C ALA A 3 40.51 -17.44 -73.98
N GLU A 4 41.79 -17.78 -73.83
CA GLU A 4 42.31 -18.50 -72.64
C GLU A 4 42.70 -17.58 -71.46
N ILE A 5 42.58 -16.26 -71.60
CA ILE A 5 42.98 -15.29 -70.56
C ILE A 5 41.79 -14.77 -69.73
N ASP A 6 40.54 -15.15 -70.03
CA ASP A 6 39.35 -14.69 -69.27
C ASP A 6 38.88 -15.71 -68.21
N ASP A 7 38.92 -17.01 -68.53
CA ASP A 7 38.39 -18.06 -67.64
C ASP A 7 39.18 -18.21 -66.34
N GLN A 8 40.51 -18.11 -66.41
CA GLN A 8 41.37 -18.20 -65.21
C GLN A 8 41.18 -16.97 -64.30
N GLY A 9 40.93 -15.81 -64.88
CA GLY A 9 40.63 -14.57 -64.15
C GLY A 9 39.26 -14.64 -63.48
N PHE A 10 38.25 -15.12 -64.20
CA PHE A 10 36.90 -15.32 -63.67
C PHE A 10 36.88 -16.35 -62.55
N VAL A 11 37.45 -17.54 -62.74
CA VAL A 11 37.47 -18.61 -61.71
C VAL A 11 38.26 -18.18 -60.48
N ARG A 12 39.37 -17.45 -60.65
CA ARG A 12 40.15 -16.93 -59.52
C ARG A 12 39.41 -15.83 -58.76
N THR A 13 38.77 -14.89 -59.46
CA THR A 13 38.02 -13.80 -58.83
C THR A 13 36.75 -14.33 -58.15
N PHE A 14 36.01 -15.20 -58.84
CA PHE A 14 34.83 -15.86 -58.30
C PHE A 14 35.16 -16.75 -57.10
N GLY A 15 36.27 -17.50 -57.17
CA GLY A 15 36.77 -18.31 -56.05
C GLY A 15 37.19 -17.48 -54.83
N VAL A 16 37.85 -16.34 -55.05
CA VAL A 16 38.20 -15.40 -53.95
C VAL A 16 36.95 -14.80 -53.32
N VAL A 17 35.97 -14.37 -54.12
CA VAL A 17 34.71 -13.80 -53.61
C VAL A 17 33.91 -14.85 -52.83
N LEU A 18 33.77 -16.08 -53.35
CA LEU A 18 33.13 -17.18 -52.63
C LEU A 18 33.87 -17.52 -51.33
N GLY A 19 35.20 -17.57 -51.36
CA GLY A 19 36.02 -17.81 -50.18
C GLY A 19 35.79 -16.75 -49.10
N VAL A 20 35.78 -15.47 -49.47
CA VAL A 20 35.50 -14.36 -48.55
C VAL A 20 34.08 -14.45 -47.97
N LEU A 21 33.07 -14.77 -48.80
CA LEU A 21 31.68 -14.92 -48.34
C LEU A 21 31.52 -16.09 -47.38
N VAL A 22 32.17 -17.22 -47.63
CA VAL A 22 32.17 -18.39 -46.73
C VAL A 22 32.86 -18.04 -45.41
N ILE A 23 34.00 -17.34 -45.44
CA ILE A 23 34.69 -16.88 -44.24
C ILE A 23 33.82 -15.91 -43.44
N LEU A 24 33.13 -14.97 -44.10
CA LEU A 24 32.20 -14.05 -43.45
C LEU A 24 31.01 -14.80 -42.84
N ALA A 25 30.44 -15.77 -43.54
CA ALA A 25 29.33 -16.58 -43.03
C ALA A 25 29.76 -17.41 -41.80
N VAL A 26 30.96 -18.01 -41.84
CA VAL A 26 31.53 -18.74 -40.70
C VAL A 26 31.84 -17.80 -39.54
N PHE A 27 32.39 -16.61 -39.81
CA PHE A 27 32.63 -15.58 -38.79
C PHE A 27 31.33 -15.13 -38.11
N PHE A 28 30.27 -14.87 -38.88
CA PHE A 28 28.97 -14.52 -38.33
C PHE A 28 28.31 -15.68 -37.60
N ALA A 29 28.48 -16.93 -38.06
CA ALA A 29 28.01 -18.11 -37.34
C ALA A 29 28.74 -18.27 -35.99
N ILE A 30 30.06 -18.07 -35.96
CA ILE A 30 30.86 -18.11 -34.72
C ILE A 30 30.46 -16.95 -33.79
N MET A 31 30.31 -15.73 -34.32
CA MET A 31 29.84 -14.57 -33.53
C MET A 31 28.42 -14.75 -33.02
N ALA A 32 27.52 -15.33 -33.82
CA ALA A 32 26.18 -15.70 -33.37
C ALA A 32 26.22 -16.78 -32.29
N ASN A 33 27.18 -17.70 -32.34
CA ASN A 33 27.37 -18.71 -31.31
C ASN A 33 28.08 -18.14 -30.05
N MET A 34 28.87 -17.06 -30.17
CA MET A 34 29.45 -16.35 -29.04
C MET A 34 28.47 -15.38 -28.36
N VAL A 35 27.57 -14.76 -29.14
CA VAL A 35 26.52 -13.85 -28.62
C VAL A 35 25.28 -14.63 -28.17
N GLY A 36 24.96 -15.73 -28.84
CA GLY A 36 23.87 -16.66 -28.51
C GLY A 36 24.29 -17.84 -27.63
N GLY A 37 25.58 -17.96 -27.30
CA GLY A 37 26.14 -18.99 -26.41
C GLY A 37 25.85 -18.76 -24.92
N GLY A 38 24.79 -18.02 -24.60
CA GLY A 38 24.21 -17.88 -23.28
C GLY A 38 22.95 -18.75 -23.10
N SER A 39 22.87 -19.91 -23.75
CA SER A 39 21.76 -20.84 -23.53
C SER A 39 21.79 -21.54 -22.15
N ASP A 40 22.86 -21.31 -21.37
CA ASP A 40 22.95 -21.77 -19.98
C ASP A 40 22.51 -20.69 -18.95
N GLU A 41 22.53 -19.40 -19.33
CA GLU A 41 22.01 -18.31 -18.48
C GLU A 41 20.48 -18.22 -18.55
N ASP A 42 19.88 -18.58 -19.68
CA ASP A 42 18.43 -18.80 -19.77
C ASP A 42 17.99 -20.08 -19.05
N ALA A 43 18.85 -21.10 -18.94
CA ALA A 43 18.52 -22.30 -18.16
C ALA A 43 18.56 -22.02 -16.66
N ALA A 44 19.58 -21.30 -16.18
CA ALA A 44 19.67 -20.87 -14.78
C ALA A 44 18.59 -19.83 -14.43
N GLY A 45 18.32 -18.88 -15.33
CA GLY A 45 17.26 -17.88 -15.18
C GLY A 45 15.87 -18.51 -15.24
N ALA A 46 15.63 -19.46 -16.14
CA ALA A 46 14.37 -20.19 -16.22
C ALA A 46 14.17 -21.14 -15.04
N GLU A 47 15.21 -21.77 -14.50
CA GLU A 47 15.07 -22.60 -13.29
C GLU A 47 14.85 -21.76 -12.03
N ILE A 48 15.53 -20.62 -11.88
CA ILE A 48 15.28 -19.70 -10.75
C ILE A 48 13.91 -19.02 -10.90
N ALA A 49 13.49 -18.65 -12.11
CA ALA A 49 12.16 -18.11 -12.36
C ALA A 49 11.07 -19.18 -12.16
N LYS A 50 11.27 -20.42 -12.64
CA LYS A 50 10.34 -21.54 -12.40
C LYS A 50 10.28 -21.90 -10.92
N LYS A 51 11.39 -21.88 -10.20
CA LYS A 51 11.42 -22.12 -8.74
C LYS A 51 10.73 -20.99 -7.97
N ALA A 52 11.00 -19.72 -8.30
CA ALA A 52 10.33 -18.58 -7.66
C ALA A 52 8.82 -18.52 -7.98
N VAL A 53 8.42 -18.97 -9.17
CA VAL A 53 7.02 -19.10 -9.56
C VAL A 53 6.38 -20.33 -8.91
N ALA A 54 7.09 -21.46 -8.81
CA ALA A 54 6.63 -22.66 -8.12
C ALA A 54 6.49 -22.46 -6.61
N ASP A 55 7.39 -21.70 -5.97
CA ASP A 55 7.29 -21.36 -4.54
C ASP A 55 6.09 -20.43 -4.27
N ARG A 56 5.67 -19.61 -5.24
CA ARG A 56 4.47 -18.75 -5.14
C ARG A 56 3.18 -19.44 -5.55
N LEU A 57 3.26 -20.44 -6.41
CA LEU A 57 2.12 -21.28 -6.84
C LEU A 57 1.99 -22.54 -5.97
N ALA A 58 2.91 -22.77 -5.04
CA ALA A 58 2.84 -23.85 -4.08
C ALA A 58 1.51 -23.73 -3.32
N PRO A 59 0.64 -24.75 -3.37
CA PRO A 59 -0.66 -24.66 -2.75
C PRO A 59 -0.49 -24.55 -1.24
N ILE A 60 -1.05 -23.50 -0.64
CA ILE A 60 -1.07 -23.32 0.82
C ILE A 60 -1.92 -24.39 1.53
N ALA A 61 -2.69 -25.18 0.78
CA ALA A 61 -3.34 -26.42 1.21
C ALA A 61 -3.78 -27.26 -0.01
N SER A 62 -3.77 -28.59 0.12
CA SER A 62 -4.36 -29.50 -0.87
C SER A 62 -5.81 -29.83 -0.50
N VAL A 63 -6.76 -29.63 -1.42
CA VAL A 63 -8.14 -30.10 -1.26
C VAL A 63 -8.25 -31.51 -1.82
N ALA A 64 -8.65 -32.47 -0.99
CA ALA A 64 -9.08 -33.78 -1.46
C ALA A 64 -10.46 -33.64 -2.12
N VAL A 65 -10.54 -33.83 -3.43
CA VAL A 65 -11.83 -33.97 -4.11
C VAL A 65 -12.14 -35.46 -4.23
N ALA A 66 -13.00 -35.94 -3.34
CA ALA A 66 -13.85 -37.10 -3.58
C ALA A 66 -15.20 -36.81 -2.92
N GLY A 67 -16.24 -36.80 -3.74
CA GLY A 67 -17.52 -36.18 -3.41
C GLY A 67 -18.28 -36.77 -2.23
N LYS A 68 -19.28 -35.98 -1.83
CA LYS A 68 -20.46 -36.28 -1.01
C LYS A 68 -20.29 -36.17 0.50
N GLY A 69 -20.55 -34.96 0.99
CA GLY A 69 -21.20 -34.69 2.26
C GLY A 69 -20.61 -33.48 2.96
N ALA A 70 -21.48 -32.56 3.41
CA ALA A 70 -21.24 -31.72 4.59
C ALA A 70 -20.50 -32.55 5.65
N ASP A 71 -19.52 -32.02 6.39
CA ASP A 71 -19.80 -31.11 7.52
C ASP A 71 -18.64 -30.12 7.74
N ASP A 72 -19.02 -28.89 8.07
CA ASP A 72 -18.27 -27.80 8.71
C ASP A 72 -16.77 -28.04 9.04
N ALA A 73 -15.90 -27.81 8.06
CA ALA A 73 -14.52 -27.44 8.34
C ALA A 73 -14.38 -25.94 8.11
N ALA A 74 -14.62 -25.15 9.15
CA ALA A 74 -14.25 -23.75 9.19
C ALA A 74 -12.77 -23.65 8.80
N ALA A 75 -12.50 -23.05 7.64
CA ALA A 75 -11.15 -22.70 7.23
C ALA A 75 -10.53 -21.90 8.38
N ALA A 76 -9.41 -22.38 8.92
CA ALA A 76 -8.65 -21.64 9.92
C ALA A 76 -8.42 -20.23 9.37
N PRO A 77 -8.67 -19.16 10.17
CA PRO A 77 -8.48 -17.80 9.69
C PRO A 77 -7.05 -17.65 9.19
N ALA A 78 -6.90 -17.14 7.96
CA ALA A 78 -5.61 -16.76 7.44
C ALA A 78 -4.91 -15.85 8.46
N ALA A 79 -3.60 -16.03 8.65
CA ALA A 79 -2.85 -15.21 9.59
C ALA A 79 -3.07 -13.72 9.30
N PRO A 80 -3.27 -12.88 10.32
CA PRO A 80 -3.54 -11.46 10.14
C PRO A 80 -2.36 -10.80 9.41
N LYS A 81 -2.68 -9.98 8.41
CA LYS A 81 -1.67 -9.22 7.65
C LYS A 81 -0.99 -8.19 8.54
N SER A 82 0.28 -7.90 8.24
CA SER A 82 0.98 -6.83 8.94
C SER A 82 0.43 -5.45 8.55
N GLY A 83 0.63 -4.45 9.41
CA GLY A 83 0.23 -3.07 9.10
C GLY A 83 0.86 -2.54 7.82
N ALA A 84 2.14 -2.83 7.59
CA ALA A 84 2.84 -2.44 6.37
C ALA A 84 2.24 -3.08 5.10
N ASP A 85 1.86 -4.36 5.17
CA ASP A 85 1.22 -5.05 4.04
C ASP A 85 -0.14 -4.43 3.71
N VAL A 86 -0.93 -4.13 4.75
CA VAL A 86 -2.25 -3.49 4.59
C VAL A 86 -2.09 -2.08 4.02
N VAL A 87 -1.10 -1.31 4.49
CA VAL A 87 -0.80 0.02 3.94
C VAL A 87 -0.46 -0.09 2.46
N ALA A 88 0.44 -0.99 2.08
CA ALA A 88 0.86 -1.18 0.69
C ALA A 88 -0.31 -1.57 -0.22
N MET A 89 -1.20 -2.46 0.23
CA MET A 89 -2.28 -3.00 -0.60
C MET A 89 -3.54 -2.13 -0.66
N ALA A 90 -3.85 -1.36 0.39
CA ALA A 90 -5.15 -0.69 0.52
C ALA A 90 -5.07 0.83 0.79
N CYS A 91 -3.96 1.34 1.35
CA CYS A 91 -3.90 2.73 1.80
C CYS A 91 -2.97 3.61 0.94
N ALA A 92 -1.86 3.03 0.45
CA ALA A 92 -0.77 3.76 -0.22
C ALA A 92 -1.22 4.47 -1.51
N ALA A 93 -2.19 3.91 -2.23
CA ALA A 93 -2.71 4.48 -3.48
C ALA A 93 -3.14 5.94 -3.34
N CYS A 94 -3.67 6.31 -2.16
CA CYS A 94 -4.07 7.69 -1.87
C CYS A 94 -3.12 8.39 -0.91
N HIS A 95 -2.65 7.69 0.12
CA HIS A 95 -1.90 8.31 1.22
C HIS A 95 -0.41 8.50 0.95
N THR A 96 0.16 7.93 -0.11
CA THR A 96 1.57 8.21 -0.45
C THR A 96 1.73 9.57 -1.12
N SER A 97 0.86 9.90 -2.09
CA SER A 97 0.94 11.16 -2.85
C SER A 97 -0.12 12.20 -2.45
N GLY A 98 -1.03 11.85 -1.54
CA GLY A 98 -2.10 12.73 -1.07
C GLY A 98 -3.25 12.90 -2.08
N VAL A 99 -3.58 11.82 -2.82
CA VAL A 99 -4.69 11.82 -3.78
C VAL A 99 -5.98 12.25 -3.09
N ALA A 100 -6.79 13.07 -3.77
CA ALA A 100 -8.04 13.60 -3.23
C ALA A 100 -7.89 14.33 -1.87
N ASN A 101 -6.73 14.96 -1.64
CA ASN A 101 -6.36 15.61 -0.37
C ASN A 101 -6.21 14.64 0.82
N ALA A 102 -5.86 13.38 0.56
CA ALA A 102 -5.47 12.46 1.62
C ALA A 102 -4.23 12.98 2.36
N PRO A 103 -4.15 12.82 3.70
CA PRO A 103 -2.95 13.15 4.45
C PRO A 103 -1.80 12.23 3.99
N LYS A 104 -0.67 12.84 3.63
CA LYS A 104 0.50 12.12 3.12
C LYS A 104 1.21 11.40 4.25
N ILE A 105 1.48 10.11 4.10
CA ILE A 105 2.34 9.37 5.04
C ILE A 105 3.72 10.07 5.07
N GLY A 106 4.25 10.31 6.26
CA GLY A 106 5.48 11.08 6.46
C GLY A 106 5.24 12.57 6.76
N ASP A 107 4.03 13.09 6.55
CA ASP A 107 3.68 14.49 6.85
C ASP A 107 3.17 14.63 8.30
N ASN A 108 4.10 14.74 9.25
CA ASN A 108 3.76 14.89 10.66
C ASN A 108 2.77 16.05 10.92
N ALA A 109 2.92 17.18 10.22
CA ALA A 109 2.04 18.33 10.39
C ALA A 109 0.60 18.06 9.95
N ALA A 110 0.40 17.18 8.96
CA ALA A 110 -0.92 16.71 8.58
C ALA A 110 -1.50 15.69 9.57
N TRP A 111 -0.66 14.81 10.13
CA TRP A 111 -1.13 13.70 10.98
C TRP A 111 -1.34 14.08 12.45
N GLN A 112 -0.54 14.99 13.01
CA GLN A 112 -0.62 15.39 14.41
C GLN A 112 -2.01 15.91 14.82
N PRO A 113 -2.63 16.90 14.15
CA PRO A 113 -3.95 17.40 14.55
C PRO A 113 -5.06 16.35 14.39
N ARG A 114 -4.84 15.31 13.58
CA ARG A 114 -5.76 14.17 13.47
C ARG A 114 -5.56 13.22 14.64
N PHE A 115 -4.32 13.00 15.06
CA PHE A 115 -3.98 12.13 16.18
C PHE A 115 -4.39 12.74 17.52
N ASP A 116 -4.40 14.06 17.63
CA ASP A 116 -4.89 14.79 18.81
C ASP A 116 -6.40 14.55 19.06
N LEU A 117 -7.16 14.11 18.05
CA LEU A 117 -8.55 13.66 18.20
C LEU A 117 -8.67 12.26 18.82
N GLY A 118 -7.56 11.54 18.95
CA GLY A 118 -7.47 10.20 19.52
C GLY A 118 -7.49 9.08 18.48
N MET A 119 -6.99 7.90 18.89
CA MET A 119 -6.94 6.69 18.06
C MET A 119 -8.34 6.22 17.64
N ASP A 120 -9.34 6.34 18.53
CA ASP A 120 -10.70 5.89 18.24
C ASP A 120 -11.34 6.70 17.09
N ALA A 121 -11.08 8.01 17.03
CA ALA A 121 -11.56 8.86 15.94
C ALA A 121 -10.91 8.49 14.59
N MET A 122 -9.61 8.18 14.61
CA MET A 122 -8.91 7.67 13.42
C MET A 122 -9.47 6.33 12.97
N MET A 123 -9.66 5.39 13.91
CA MET A 123 -10.20 4.08 13.61
C MET A 123 -11.63 4.15 13.07
N ASN A 124 -12.47 5.02 13.64
CA ASN A 124 -13.81 5.25 13.11
C ASN A 124 -13.77 5.73 11.65
N THR A 125 -12.87 6.66 11.33
CA THR A 125 -12.68 7.16 9.96
C THR A 125 -12.14 6.06 9.04
N ALA A 126 -11.18 5.26 9.49
CA ALA A 126 -10.59 4.19 8.69
C ALA A 126 -11.58 3.03 8.42
N LEU A 127 -12.42 2.69 9.41
CA LEU A 127 -13.39 1.60 9.30
C LEU A 127 -14.62 2.00 8.48
N ASN A 128 -15.11 3.23 8.65
CA ASN A 128 -16.36 3.70 8.03
C ASN A 128 -16.16 4.59 6.80
N GLY A 129 -14.92 5.00 6.53
CA GLY A 129 -14.61 5.93 5.44
C GLY A 129 -15.01 7.37 5.77
N ARG A 130 -14.49 8.32 4.97
CA ARG A 130 -14.85 9.75 5.03
C ARG A 130 -14.56 10.43 3.70
N GLY A 131 -15.57 11.08 3.13
CA GLY A 131 -15.44 11.78 1.86
C GLY A 131 -14.97 10.82 0.75
N ALA A 132 -13.81 11.11 0.16
CA ALA A 132 -13.19 10.27 -0.87
C ALA A 132 -12.48 9.01 -0.32
N MET A 133 -12.30 8.89 1.00
CA MET A 133 -11.68 7.72 1.62
C MET A 133 -12.74 6.61 1.81
N PRO A 134 -12.62 5.46 1.11
CA PRO A 134 -13.57 4.37 1.26
C PRO A 134 -13.42 3.66 2.62
N PRO A 135 -14.50 3.02 3.13
CA PRO A 135 -14.42 2.15 4.31
C PRO A 135 -13.35 1.09 4.15
N ARG A 136 -12.52 0.87 5.19
CA ARG A 136 -11.42 -0.11 5.21
C ARG A 136 -10.47 -0.02 4.02
N GLY A 137 -10.19 1.18 3.51
CA GLY A 137 -9.34 1.36 2.33
C GLY A 137 -9.90 0.70 1.07
N GLY A 138 -11.21 0.45 1.01
CA GLY A 138 -11.88 -0.21 -0.11
C GLY A 138 -11.81 -1.73 -0.07
N ASN A 139 -11.23 -2.32 0.98
CA ASN A 139 -11.16 -3.77 1.14
C ASN A 139 -12.03 -4.24 2.32
N PRO A 140 -13.27 -4.71 2.06
CA PRO A 140 -14.18 -5.16 3.12
C PRO A 140 -13.72 -6.47 3.80
N ALA A 141 -12.73 -7.16 3.25
CA ALA A 141 -12.19 -8.39 3.84
C ALA A 141 -11.15 -8.13 4.95
N LEU A 142 -10.74 -6.88 5.17
CA LEU A 142 -9.82 -6.53 6.25
C LEU A 142 -10.54 -6.56 7.60
N SER A 143 -9.91 -7.21 8.58
CA SER A 143 -10.37 -7.15 9.97
C SER A 143 -10.05 -5.79 10.61
N ASP A 144 -10.74 -5.47 11.70
CA ASP A 144 -10.52 -4.21 12.44
C ASP A 144 -9.09 -4.13 12.97
N ASP A 145 -8.52 -5.28 13.36
CA ASP A 145 -7.13 -5.38 13.83
C ASP A 145 -6.12 -5.14 12.69
N GLU A 146 -6.39 -5.65 11.48
CA GLU A 146 -5.56 -5.39 10.30
C GLU A 146 -5.61 -3.90 9.91
N VAL A 147 -6.78 -3.28 9.98
CA VAL A 147 -6.95 -1.83 9.76
C VAL A 147 -6.22 -1.04 10.85
N LYS A 148 -6.32 -1.45 12.11
CA LYS A 148 -5.62 -0.80 13.23
C LYS A 148 -4.12 -0.88 13.06
N ALA A 149 -3.58 -2.04 12.69
CA ALA A 149 -2.16 -2.21 12.41
C ALA A 149 -1.69 -1.28 11.30
N ALA A 150 -2.50 -1.09 10.25
CA ALA A 150 -2.21 -0.16 9.16
C ALA A 150 -2.18 1.31 9.62
N VAL A 151 -3.17 1.74 10.41
CA VAL A 151 -3.23 3.11 10.96
C VAL A 151 -2.02 3.38 11.85
N VAL A 152 -1.66 2.43 12.72
CA VAL A 152 -0.47 2.53 13.57
C VAL A 152 0.81 2.64 12.72
N GLN A 153 0.93 1.85 11.67
CA GLN A 153 2.09 1.93 10.76
C GLN A 153 2.18 3.31 10.09
N MET A 154 1.07 3.83 9.56
CA MET A 154 1.04 5.15 8.92
C MET A 154 1.40 6.29 9.89
N LEU A 155 0.98 6.19 11.15
CA LEU A 155 1.35 7.13 12.20
C LEU A 155 2.85 7.07 12.48
N LYS A 156 3.41 5.88 12.66
CA LYS A 156 4.84 5.66 12.91
C LYS A 156 5.69 6.20 11.76
N ASP A 157 5.28 5.91 10.52
CA ASP A 157 5.91 6.44 9.31
C ASP A 157 5.78 7.97 9.20
N SER A 158 4.79 8.56 9.87
CA SER A 158 4.59 10.02 9.98
C SER A 158 5.23 10.62 11.25
N GLY A 159 6.08 9.86 11.95
CA GLY A 159 6.81 10.31 13.14
C GLY A 159 5.97 10.40 14.41
N ILE A 160 4.80 9.76 14.44
CA ILE A 160 3.92 9.70 15.61
C ILE A 160 3.94 8.27 16.12
N ASP A 161 4.40 8.06 17.34
CA ASP A 161 4.31 6.75 17.99
C ASP A 161 3.04 6.67 18.85
N PRO A 162 1.98 5.96 18.40
CA PRO A 162 0.74 5.84 19.16
C PRO A 162 0.86 4.91 20.36
N ASP A 163 1.90 4.08 20.42
CA ASP A 163 2.15 3.12 21.50
C ASP A 163 3.18 3.66 22.51
N ALA A 164 3.84 4.79 22.19
CA ALA A 164 4.61 5.51 23.18
C ALA A 164 3.67 5.81 24.36
N PRO A 165 4.08 5.51 25.61
CA PRO A 165 3.27 5.88 26.76
C PRO A 165 3.00 7.35 26.60
N ALA A 166 1.72 7.72 26.44
CA ALA A 166 1.27 9.07 26.17
C ALA A 166 2.19 9.98 26.95
N ALA A 167 3.07 10.70 26.24
CA ALA A 167 4.18 11.38 26.89
C ALA A 167 3.53 12.14 28.03
N ALA A 168 3.84 11.73 29.27
CA ALA A 168 3.34 12.40 30.45
C ALA A 168 3.59 13.87 30.15
N PRO A 169 2.55 14.73 30.19
CA PRO A 169 2.61 16.05 29.58
C PRO A 169 3.95 16.63 29.94
N ALA A 170 4.81 16.82 28.93
CA ALA A 170 6.16 17.32 29.15
C ALA A 170 6.00 18.51 30.09
N PRO A 171 6.76 18.60 31.21
CA PRO A 171 6.58 19.68 32.16
C PRO A 171 6.64 20.95 31.33
N VAL A 172 5.52 21.67 31.30
CA VAL A 172 5.35 22.80 30.40
C VAL A 172 6.40 23.79 30.85
N ALA A 173 7.52 23.83 30.14
CA ALA A 173 8.50 24.88 30.28
C ALA A 173 7.76 26.15 29.86
N GLU A 174 7.58 27.06 30.80
CA GLU A 174 6.96 28.36 30.54
C GLU A 174 7.74 29.08 29.42
N ALA A 175 7.07 29.25 28.29
CA ALA A 175 7.40 30.21 27.22
C ALA A 175 6.08 30.68 26.57
N PRO A 176 6.03 31.94 26.10
CA PRO A 176 5.09 32.92 26.63
C PRO A 176 3.70 32.88 26.01
N ALA A 177 2.74 33.33 26.81
CA ALA A 177 1.32 33.45 26.47
C ALA A 177 1.08 34.21 25.15
N ALA A 178 0.37 33.57 24.21
CA ALA A 178 -0.34 34.25 23.14
C ALA A 178 -1.66 33.53 22.82
N ALA A 179 -2.74 34.32 22.90
CA ALA A 179 -4.13 34.07 22.53
C ALA A 179 -4.90 33.01 23.35
N ALA A 180 -5.69 33.52 24.31
CA ALA A 180 -6.71 32.79 25.03
C ALA A 180 -7.57 31.96 24.07
N GLY A 181 -7.66 30.65 24.35
CA GLY A 181 -8.71 29.81 23.79
C GLY A 181 -10.11 30.36 24.12
N PRO A 182 -11.17 29.82 23.51
CA PRO A 182 -12.53 30.27 23.79
C PRO A 182 -12.79 30.22 25.29
N ASP A 183 -13.40 31.27 25.83
CA ASP A 183 -13.71 31.39 27.25
C ASP A 183 -14.74 30.32 27.63
N LEU A 184 -14.24 29.21 28.17
CA LEU A 184 -15.05 28.04 28.51
C LEU A 184 -16.03 28.35 29.64
N VAL A 185 -15.71 29.31 30.51
CA VAL A 185 -16.62 29.76 31.58
C VAL A 185 -17.81 30.50 30.97
N LYS A 186 -17.57 31.37 29.99
CA LYS A 186 -18.64 31.99 29.20
C LYS A 186 -19.41 30.96 28.36
N GLY A 187 -18.71 30.01 27.74
CA GLY A 187 -19.33 28.95 26.95
C GLY A 187 -20.29 28.09 27.78
N GLU A 188 -19.87 27.71 28.99
CA GLU A 188 -20.71 26.98 29.94
C GLU A 188 -21.93 27.80 30.38
N ALA A 189 -21.76 29.10 30.64
CA ALA A 189 -22.87 29.99 31.00
C ALA A 189 -23.92 30.07 29.88
N VAL A 190 -23.49 30.24 28.63
CA VAL A 190 -24.37 30.28 27.45
C VAL A 190 -25.06 28.93 27.24
N TYR A 191 -24.34 27.82 27.39
CA TYR A 191 -24.93 26.49 27.28
C TYR A 191 -26.04 26.29 28.32
N LYS A 192 -25.78 26.64 29.59
CA LYS A 192 -26.75 26.53 30.67
C LYS A 192 -27.98 27.43 30.47
N SER A 193 -27.81 28.63 29.93
CA SER A 193 -28.92 29.57 29.73
C SER A 193 -29.82 29.22 28.54
N SER A 194 -29.26 28.66 27.48
CA SER A 194 -29.93 28.64 26.18
C SER A 194 -30.04 27.25 25.55
N CYS A 195 -29.11 26.34 25.86
CA CYS A 195 -29.02 25.03 25.20
C CYS A 195 -29.50 23.91 26.12
N PHE A 196 -29.24 24.03 27.43
CA PHE A 196 -29.48 22.97 28.41
C PHE A 196 -30.93 22.51 28.50
N ALA A 197 -31.90 23.41 28.28
CA ALA A 197 -33.32 23.07 28.35
C ALA A 197 -33.68 21.91 27.39
N CYS A 198 -33.07 21.85 26.21
CA CYS A 198 -33.30 20.76 25.25
C CYS A 198 -32.20 19.69 25.31
N HIS A 199 -30.93 20.09 25.41
CA HIS A 199 -29.78 19.18 25.31
C HIS A 199 -29.34 18.56 26.63
N GLY A 200 -29.80 19.07 27.78
CA GLY A 200 -29.50 18.49 29.09
C GLY A 200 -30.21 17.16 29.33
N MET A 201 -31.47 17.05 28.88
CA MET A 201 -32.29 15.84 29.01
C MET A 201 -32.58 15.15 27.68
N GLY A 202 -32.17 15.74 26.55
CA GLY A 202 -32.42 15.20 25.21
C GLY A 202 -33.89 15.28 24.80
N ILE A 203 -34.56 16.40 25.13
CA ILE A 203 -35.97 16.60 24.82
C ILE A 203 -36.16 16.58 23.29
N ALA A 204 -37.23 15.93 22.84
CA ALA A 204 -37.55 15.78 21.41
C ALA A 204 -36.43 15.16 20.56
N GLY A 205 -35.60 14.29 21.15
CA GLY A 205 -34.51 13.61 20.44
C GLY A 205 -33.28 14.50 20.18
N ALA A 206 -33.16 15.61 20.91
CA ALA A 206 -31.94 16.40 20.93
C ALA A 206 -30.75 15.57 21.46
N PRO A 207 -29.57 15.63 20.83
CA PRO A 207 -28.38 14.92 21.31
C PRO A 207 -27.97 15.46 22.67
N LYS A 208 -27.73 14.56 23.63
CA LYS A 208 -27.40 14.93 25.00
C LYS A 208 -25.95 15.38 25.10
N LEU A 209 -25.67 16.43 25.87
CA LEU A 209 -24.28 16.82 26.12
C LEU A 209 -23.52 15.65 26.77
N GLY A 210 -22.36 15.30 26.21
CA GLY A 210 -21.54 14.15 26.64
C GLY A 210 -21.84 12.84 25.90
N ASP A 211 -22.91 12.76 25.09
CA ASP A 211 -23.21 11.59 24.27
C ASP A 211 -22.55 11.70 22.89
N ALA A 212 -21.28 11.35 22.80
CA ALA A 212 -20.48 11.48 21.58
C ALA A 212 -21.12 10.77 20.36
N ASN A 213 -21.85 9.68 20.56
CA ASN A 213 -22.51 8.93 19.48
C ASN A 213 -23.74 9.69 18.94
N ALA A 214 -24.48 10.37 19.80
CA ALA A 214 -25.61 11.20 19.35
C ALA A 214 -25.14 12.45 18.57
N TRP A 215 -23.93 12.94 18.85
CA TRP A 215 -23.35 14.10 18.16
C TRP A 215 -22.60 13.73 16.87
N SER A 216 -21.94 12.58 16.82
CA SER A 216 -21.16 12.14 15.66
C SER A 216 -22.01 12.01 14.38
N ALA A 217 -23.29 11.64 14.52
CA ALA A 217 -24.24 11.59 13.41
C ALA A 217 -24.63 12.97 12.83
N ARG A 218 -24.26 14.08 13.50
CA ARG A 218 -24.73 15.45 13.20
C ARG A 218 -23.61 16.45 12.91
N ILE A 219 -22.36 16.04 13.10
CA ILE A 219 -21.17 16.85 12.79
C ILE A 219 -20.56 16.29 11.49
N PRO A 220 -20.44 17.07 10.41
CA PRO A 220 -19.89 16.62 9.13
C PRO A 220 -18.37 16.38 9.14
#